data_AF-A0A7G1I522-F1
#
_entry.id   AF-A0A7G1I522-F1
#
_cell.length_a   1.000
_cell.length_b   1.000
_cell.length_c   1.000
_cell.angle_alpha   90.00
_cell.angle_beta   90.00
_cell.angle_gamma   90.00
#
_symmetry.space_group_name_H-M   'P 1'
#
loop_
_entity.id
_entity.type
_entity.pdbx_description
1 polymer ?
#
loop_
_entity_poly.entity_id
_entity_poly.type
_entity_poly.pdbx_seq_one_letter_code
_entity_poly.pdbx_strand_id
1 'polypeptide(L)'
;MTQAACRELGLTAWQDPHNTDRRFTRTRLRQEVLPLLEDVLGGGVAEALARTATALREDTDLIDTIAARALTAAAAGSGLDTAALTALPGPVRRRVIRRWLLAGGATGLTDKQIRGVDALVTDWHGQGGVAVGSASRGQRLFAGRRDCVLSLRLEPVGKPI
;
A
#
# COMPACT_ATOMS: atom_id res chain seq x y z
N MET A 1 -2.19 -26.67 2.79
CA MET A 1 -3.18 -27.70 3.17
C MET A 1 -3.71 -27.39 4.55
N THR A 2 -5.02 -27.47 4.76
CA THR A 2 -5.65 -27.35 6.08
C THR A 2 -5.57 -28.68 6.83
N GLN A 3 -5.59 -28.65 8.17
CA GLN A 3 -5.56 -29.88 8.99
C GLN A 3 -6.70 -30.87 8.65
N ALA A 4 -7.83 -30.37 8.15
CA ALA A 4 -8.94 -31.20 7.67
C ALA A 4 -8.54 -32.02 6.43
N ALA A 5 -7.93 -31.39 5.43
CA ALA A 5 -7.48 -32.06 4.21
C ALA A 5 -6.35 -33.07 4.49
N CYS A 6 -5.43 -32.78 5.42
CA CYS A 6 -4.39 -33.75 5.81
C CYS A 6 -5.01 -34.99 6.46
N ARG A 7 -6.04 -34.82 7.30
CA ARG A 7 -6.73 -35.92 7.99
C ARG A 7 -7.48 -36.81 7.00
N GLU A 8 -8.11 -36.21 5.99
CA GLU A 8 -8.82 -36.89 4.92
C GLU A 8 -7.88 -37.71 4.02
N LEU A 9 -6.63 -37.25 3.86
CA LEU A 9 -5.58 -37.92 3.10
C LEU A 9 -4.73 -38.90 3.94
N GLY A 10 -5.07 -39.14 5.21
CA GLY A 10 -4.27 -39.99 6.11
C GLY A 10 -2.87 -39.44 6.42
N LEU A 11 -2.64 -38.15 6.17
CA LEU A 11 -1.37 -37.48 6.40
C LEU A 11 -1.34 -36.86 7.80
N THR A 12 -0.32 -37.20 8.58
CA THR A 12 -0.05 -36.53 9.85
C THR A 12 0.49 -35.12 9.57
N ALA A 13 -0.36 -34.12 9.69
CA ALA A 13 0.06 -32.73 9.54
C ALA A 13 1.05 -32.36 10.66
N TRP A 14 2.28 -31.99 10.30
CA TRP A 14 3.18 -31.35 11.24
C TRP A 14 2.53 -30.08 11.79
N GLN A 15 2.31 -30.04 13.11
CA GLN A 15 1.78 -28.87 13.78
C GLN A 15 2.93 -27.95 14.16
N ASP A 16 3.28 -27.03 13.26
CA ASP A 16 4.24 -25.98 13.58
C ASP A 16 3.78 -25.21 14.84
N PRO A 17 4.59 -25.15 15.91
CA PRO A 17 4.28 -24.40 17.13
C PRO A 17 3.88 -22.93 16.88
N HIS A 18 4.36 -22.31 15.80
CA HIS A 18 3.94 -20.94 15.44
C HIS A 18 2.45 -20.82 15.10
N ASN A 19 1.80 -21.90 14.65
CA ASN A 19 0.38 -21.87 14.30
C ASN A 19 -0.55 -21.70 15.51
N THR A 20 -0.04 -21.93 16.72
CA THR A 20 -0.77 -21.79 17.98
C THR A 20 -0.14 -20.77 18.93
N ASP A 21 1.00 -20.18 18.57
CA ASP A 21 1.68 -19.16 19.37
C ASP A 21 0.90 -17.82 19.34
N ARG A 22 0.39 -17.45 20.52
CA ARG A 22 -0.39 -16.22 20.73
C ARG A 22 0.44 -14.94 20.60
N ARG A 23 1.77 -15.01 20.48
CA ARG A 23 2.58 -13.83 20.17
C ARG A 23 2.30 -13.29 18.77
N PHE A 24 1.76 -14.11 17.86
CA PHE A 24 1.38 -13.68 16.52
C PHE A 24 -0.04 -13.14 16.48
N THR A 25 -0.18 -11.90 15.98
CA THR A 25 -1.48 -11.23 15.79
C THR A 25 -2.46 -12.08 14.99
N ARG A 26 -1.98 -12.79 13.95
CA ARG A 26 -2.82 -13.68 13.13
C ARG A 26 -3.40 -14.84 13.94
N THR A 27 -2.61 -15.43 14.84
CA THR A 27 -3.05 -16.53 15.70
C THR A 27 -4.09 -16.04 16.70
N ARG A 28 -3.84 -14.91 17.37
CA ARG A 28 -4.82 -14.28 18.28
C ARG A 28 -6.12 -13.89 17.57
N LEU A 29 -6.04 -13.30 16.39
CA LEU A 29 -7.23 -12.97 15.60
C LEU A 29 -8.08 -14.22 15.32
N ARG A 30 -7.44 -15.33 14.93
CA ARG A 30 -8.12 -16.58 14.61
C ARG A 30 -8.69 -17.30 15.84
N GLN A 31 -7.97 -17.31 16.95
CA GLN A 31 -8.32 -18.12 18.12
C GLN A 31 -9.14 -17.37 19.17
N GLU A 32 -9.02 -16.04 19.24
CA GLU A 32 -9.65 -15.23 20.29
C GLU A 32 -10.71 -14.31 19.68
N VAL A 33 -10.36 -13.51 18.67
CA VAL A 33 -11.22 -12.42 18.18
C VAL A 33 -12.35 -12.90 17.28
N LEU A 34 -12.04 -13.71 16.26
CA LEU A 34 -13.07 -14.21 15.34
C LEU A 34 -14.12 -15.06 16.06
N PRO A 35 -13.78 -16.03 16.92
CA PRO A 35 -14.78 -16.80 17.65
C PRO A 35 -15.68 -15.93 18.53
N LEU A 36 -15.12 -14.90 19.19
CA LEU A 36 -15.91 -13.95 19.97
C LEU A 36 -16.89 -13.14 19.11
N LEU A 37 -16.45 -12.70 17.92
CA LEU A 37 -17.34 -11.99 16.99
C LEU A 37 -18.46 -12.90 16.47
N GLU A 38 -18.18 -14.16 16.17
CA GLU A 38 -19.19 -15.14 15.75
C GLU A 38 -20.22 -15.37 16.86
N ASP A 39 -19.78 -15.51 18.11
CA ASP A 39 -20.66 -15.70 19.29
C ASP A 39 -21.58 -14.50 19.53
N VAL A 40 -21.02 -13.28 19.53
CA VAL A 40 -21.78 -12.04 19.79
C VAL A 40 -22.76 -11.69 18.67
N LEU A 41 -22.39 -11.92 17.41
CA LEU A 41 -23.17 -11.51 16.24
C LEU A 41 -24.07 -12.62 15.67
N GLY A 42 -24.01 -13.84 16.22
CA GLY A 42 -24.85 -14.97 15.79
C GLY A 42 -24.36 -15.67 14.53
N GLY A 43 -23.06 -15.58 14.22
CA GLY A 43 -22.44 -16.27 13.09
C GLY A 43 -22.26 -15.46 11.80
N GLY A 44 -21.46 -15.99 10.86
CA GLY A 44 -21.28 -15.48 9.51
C GLY A 44 -20.24 -14.36 9.35
N VAL A 45 -19.53 -13.98 10.41
CA VAL A 45 -18.58 -12.83 10.39
C VAL A 45 -17.41 -13.11 9.46
N ALA A 46 -16.79 -14.29 9.59
CA ALA A 46 -15.65 -14.67 8.77
C ALA A 46 -16.02 -14.73 7.28
N GLU A 47 -17.21 -15.24 6.95
CA GLU A 47 -17.71 -15.33 5.57
C GLU A 47 -17.98 -13.92 5.00
N ALA A 48 -18.66 -13.05 5.76
CA ALA A 48 -18.94 -11.68 5.33
C ALA A 48 -17.65 -10.89 5.09
N LEU A 49 -16.65 -11.03 5.97
CA LEU A 49 -15.33 -10.44 5.79
C LEU A 49 -14.61 -11.00 4.57
N ALA A 50 -14.69 -12.31 4.32
CA ALA A 50 -14.10 -12.93 3.14
C ALA A 50 -14.74 -12.42 1.84
N ARG A 51 -16.06 -12.33 1.77
CA ARG A 51 -16.78 -11.78 0.60
C ARG A 51 -16.40 -10.31 0.35
N THR A 52 -16.33 -9.50 1.41
CA THR A 52 -15.90 -8.10 1.31
C THR A 52 -14.46 -7.99 0.82
N ALA A 53 -13.56 -8.84 1.33
CA ALA A 53 -12.16 -8.86 0.91
C ALA A 53 -12.00 -9.29 -0.56
N THR A 54 -12.84 -10.20 -1.05
CA THR A 54 -12.86 -10.60 -2.47
C THR A 54 -13.31 -9.43 -3.35
N ALA A 55 -14.44 -8.78 -3.03
CA ALA A 55 -14.93 -7.63 -3.79
C ALA A 55 -13.90 -6.48 -3.83
N LEU A 56 -13.30 -6.15 -2.67
CA LEU A 56 -12.26 -5.12 -2.60
C LEU A 56 -10.99 -5.48 -3.39
N ARG A 57 -10.67 -6.77 -3.52
CA ARG A 57 -9.54 -7.23 -4.33
C ARG A 57 -9.81 -6.98 -5.81
N GLU A 58 -10.98 -7.36 -6.30
CA GLU A 58 -11.40 -7.15 -7.69
C GLU A 58 -11.36 -5.66 -8.05
N ASP A 59 -11.91 -4.80 -7.19
CA ASP A 59 -11.87 -3.35 -7.35
C ASP A 59 -10.43 -2.81 -7.35
N THR A 60 -9.59 -3.31 -6.43
CA THR A 60 -8.19 -2.89 -6.34
C THR A 60 -7.41 -3.27 -7.59
N ASP A 61 -7.61 -4.49 -8.11
CA ASP A 61 -6.93 -5.01 -9.29
C ASP A 61 -7.32 -4.21 -10.56
N LEU A 62 -8.60 -3.81 -10.67
CA LEU A 62 -9.04 -2.91 -11.73
C LEU A 62 -8.36 -1.55 -11.64
N ILE A 63 -8.36 -0.92 -10.46
CA ILE A 63 -7.71 0.38 -10.25
C ILE A 63 -6.22 0.28 -10.54
N ASP A 64 -5.57 -0.81 -10.14
CA ASP A 64 -4.15 -1.04 -10.35
C ASP A 64 -3.80 -1.20 -11.84
N THR A 65 -4.68 -1.84 -12.62
CA THR A 65 -4.58 -1.92 -14.09
C THR A 65 -4.69 -0.53 -14.74
N ILE A 66 -5.69 0.26 -14.33
CA ILE A 66 -5.88 1.62 -14.87
C ILE A 66 -4.68 2.50 -14.51
N ALA A 67 -4.20 2.42 -13.26
CA ALA A 67 -3.05 3.16 -12.79
C ALA A 67 -1.76 2.80 -13.54
N ALA A 68 -1.56 1.53 -13.91
CA ALA A 68 -0.40 1.12 -14.71
C ALA A 68 -0.38 1.82 -16.08
N ARG A 69 -1.53 1.90 -16.75
CA ARG A 69 -1.67 2.58 -18.04
C ARG A 69 -1.50 4.10 -17.90
N ALA A 70 -2.13 4.68 -16.87
CA ALA A 70 -2.05 6.10 -16.58
C ALA A 70 -0.63 6.55 -16.21
N LEU A 71 0.14 5.71 -15.52
CA LEU A 71 1.54 5.97 -15.19
C LEU A 71 2.39 6.18 -16.46
N THR A 72 2.23 5.31 -17.45
CA THR A 72 2.94 5.45 -18.74
C THR A 72 2.51 6.72 -19.47
N ALA A 73 1.22 7.04 -19.47
CA ALA A 73 0.70 8.24 -20.15
C ALA A 73 1.12 9.55 -19.46
N ALA A 74 1.28 9.55 -18.14
CA ALA A 74 1.68 10.72 -17.36
C ALA A 74 3.21 10.88 -17.23
N ALA A 75 4.02 9.97 -17.80
CA ALA A 75 5.46 10.03 -17.67
C ALA A 75 6.04 11.26 -18.39
N ALA A 76 6.88 12.02 -17.69
CA ALA A 76 7.58 13.19 -18.19
C ALA A 76 9.06 13.11 -17.80
N GLY A 77 9.88 12.48 -18.65
CA GLY A 77 11.27 12.17 -18.31
C GLY A 77 11.36 11.19 -17.12
N SER A 78 12.04 11.60 -16.05
CA SER A 78 12.08 10.84 -14.78
C SER A 78 10.93 11.16 -13.82
N GLY A 79 10.06 12.10 -14.20
CA GLY A 79 8.95 12.59 -13.39
C GLY A 79 7.58 12.25 -13.93
N LEU A 80 6.55 12.88 -13.35
CA LEU A 80 5.16 12.78 -13.81
C LEU A 80 4.58 14.16 -14.13
N ASP A 81 3.92 14.30 -15.28
CA ASP A 81 3.18 15.52 -15.62
C ASP A 81 2.00 15.71 -14.67
N THR A 82 1.99 16.85 -13.98
CA THR A 82 0.93 17.18 -13.01
C THR A 82 -0.41 17.47 -13.68
N ALA A 83 -0.44 17.93 -14.93
CA ALA A 83 -1.69 18.14 -15.67
C ALA A 83 -2.35 16.80 -16.00
N ALA A 84 -1.59 15.85 -16.57
CA ALA A 84 -2.06 14.49 -16.80
C ALA A 84 -2.55 13.81 -15.51
N LEU A 85 -1.83 13.99 -14.40
CA LEU A 85 -2.27 13.47 -13.10
C LEU A 85 -3.58 14.11 -12.63
N THR A 86 -3.73 15.43 -12.75
CA THR A 86 -4.93 16.16 -12.29
C THR A 86 -6.21 15.64 -12.97
N ALA A 87 -6.13 15.22 -14.22
CA ALA A 87 -7.25 14.64 -14.97
C ALA A 87 -7.71 13.26 -14.46
N LEU A 88 -6.90 12.57 -13.64
CA LEU A 88 -7.22 11.25 -13.12
C LEU A 88 -8.14 11.31 -11.89
N PRO A 89 -9.06 10.34 -11.73
CA PRO A 89 -9.77 10.14 -10.47
C PRO A 89 -8.82 9.93 -9.30
N GLY A 90 -9.17 10.45 -8.12
CA GLY A 90 -8.31 10.44 -6.93
C GLY A 90 -7.73 9.07 -6.53
N PRO A 91 -8.50 7.96 -6.54
CA PRO A 91 -7.95 6.62 -6.29
C PRO A 91 -6.88 6.19 -7.31
N VAL A 92 -7.10 6.44 -8.59
CA VAL A 92 -6.16 6.10 -9.67
C VAL A 92 -4.89 6.95 -9.57
N ARG A 93 -5.04 8.26 -9.39
CA ARG A 93 -3.92 9.21 -9.25
C ARG A 93 -2.98 8.81 -8.10
N ARG A 94 -3.53 8.49 -6.93
CA ARG A 94 -2.75 8.03 -5.78
C ARG A 94 -2.05 6.69 -6.02
N ARG A 95 -2.62 5.80 -6.84
CA ARG A 95 -1.98 4.54 -7.25
C ARG A 95 -0.84 4.77 -8.24
N VAL A 96 -1.01 5.70 -9.18
CA VAL A 96 0.07 6.16 -10.08
C VAL A 96 1.23 6.73 -9.26
N ILE A 97 0.94 7.66 -8.34
CA ILE A 97 1.93 8.26 -7.44
C ILE A 97 2.66 7.20 -6.63
N ARG A 98 1.93 6.27 -5.99
CA ARG A 98 2.53 5.18 -5.21
C ARG A 98 3.48 4.34 -6.06
N ARG A 99 3.08 3.95 -7.28
CA ARG A 99 3.92 3.16 -8.19
C ARG A 99 5.18 3.90 -8.59
N TRP A 100 5.05 5.17 -8.96
CA TRP A 100 6.20 6.02 -9.31
C TRP A 100 7.16 6.21 -8.14
N LEU A 101 6.66 6.45 -6.93
CA LEU A 101 7.49 6.54 -5.71
C LEU A 101 8.28 5.25 -5.48
N LEU A 102 7.63 4.09 -5.57
CA LEU A 102 8.29 2.78 -5.40
C LEU A 102 9.34 2.53 -6.49
N ALA A 103 9.03 2.85 -7.75
CA ALA A 103 9.99 2.75 -8.85
C ALA A 103 11.20 3.66 -8.67
N GLY A 104 11.02 4.80 -8.01
CA GLY A 104 12.07 5.73 -7.62
C GLY A 104 12.82 5.37 -6.33
N GLY A 105 12.59 4.18 -5.76
CA GLY A 105 13.33 3.69 -4.59
C GLY A 105 12.70 4.01 -3.23
N ALA A 106 11.46 4.51 -3.20
CA ALA A 106 10.75 4.70 -1.95
C ALA A 106 10.41 3.36 -1.26
N THR A 107 10.45 3.33 0.06
CA THR A 107 10.09 2.17 0.89
C THR A 107 9.22 2.60 2.06
N GLY A 108 8.43 1.67 2.61
CA GLY A 108 7.60 1.94 3.79
C GLY A 108 6.58 3.07 3.61
N LEU A 109 6.09 3.29 2.37
CA LEU A 109 5.17 4.38 2.05
C LEU A 109 3.89 4.33 2.89
N THR A 110 3.65 5.40 3.63
CA THR A 110 2.41 5.62 4.39
C THR A 110 1.35 6.31 3.52
N ASP A 111 0.07 6.12 3.86
CA ASP A 111 -1.03 6.83 3.21
C ASP A 111 -0.88 8.36 3.33
N LYS A 112 -0.40 8.84 4.49
CA LYS A 112 -0.10 10.27 4.71
C LYS A 112 0.92 10.80 3.70
N GLN A 113 1.99 10.06 3.41
CA GLN A 113 2.99 10.47 2.42
C GLN A 113 2.41 10.50 1.01
N ILE A 114 1.65 9.47 0.62
CA ILE A 114 1.03 9.39 -0.71
C ILE A 114 0.06 10.57 -0.90
N ARG A 115 -0.78 10.88 0.09
CA ARG A 115 -1.68 12.04 0.04
C ARG A 115 -0.94 13.37 0.05
N GLY A 116 0.16 13.47 0.78
CA GLY A 116 1.01 14.66 0.73
C GLY A 116 1.52 14.91 -0.69
N VAL A 117 1.98 13.86 -1.39
CA VAL A 117 2.42 13.98 -2.78
C VAL A 117 1.25 14.28 -3.72
N ASP A 118 0.07 13.69 -3.47
CA ASP A 118 -1.17 13.99 -4.21
C ASP A 118 -1.55 15.48 -4.10
N ALA A 119 -1.39 16.09 -2.93
CA ALA A 119 -1.65 17.50 -2.70
C ALA A 119 -0.70 18.42 -3.50
N LEU A 120 0.54 17.99 -3.81
CA LEU A 120 1.42 18.73 -4.72
C LEU A 120 0.82 18.85 -6.13
N VAL A 121 -0.06 17.93 -6.51
CA VAL A 121 -0.77 17.94 -7.79
C VAL A 121 -2.04 18.77 -7.70
N THR A 122 -2.90 18.47 -6.71
CA THR A 122 -4.28 18.99 -6.67
C THR A 122 -4.49 20.27 -5.88
N ASP A 123 -3.58 20.61 -4.97
CA ASP A 123 -3.71 21.74 -4.05
C ASP A 123 -2.37 22.48 -3.97
N TRP A 124 -1.85 22.86 -5.13
CA TRP A 124 -0.55 23.52 -5.21
C TRP A 124 -0.65 25.01 -4.91
N HIS A 125 0.08 25.44 -3.89
CA HIS A 125 0.16 26.82 -3.42
C HIS A 125 1.60 27.20 -3.01
N GLY A 126 2.61 26.51 -3.57
CA GLY A 126 4.03 26.74 -3.28
C GLY A 126 4.59 25.93 -2.11
N GLN A 127 3.93 24.84 -1.72
CA GLN A 127 4.40 23.97 -0.65
C GLN A 127 5.72 23.25 -0.98
N GLY A 128 6.49 22.94 0.05
CA GLY A 128 7.72 22.15 -0.07
C GLY A 128 7.48 20.69 -0.49
N GLY A 129 8.57 19.99 -0.81
CA GLY A 129 8.52 18.57 -1.16
C GLY A 129 8.14 17.68 0.02
N VAL A 130 7.57 16.52 -0.28
CA VAL A 130 7.18 15.50 0.70
C VAL A 130 8.27 14.46 0.83
N ALA A 131 8.69 14.25 2.07
CA ALA A 131 9.74 13.30 2.37
C ALA A 131 9.17 11.89 2.52
N VAL A 132 9.71 10.95 1.76
CA VAL A 132 9.33 9.54 1.75
C VAL A 132 10.44 8.67 2.33
N GLY A 133 10.08 7.47 2.79
CA GLY A 133 11.10 6.49 3.23
C GLY A 133 11.91 6.02 2.02
N SER A 134 13.21 5.74 2.22
CA SER A 134 14.10 5.19 1.20
C SER A 134 15.02 4.14 1.79
N ALA A 135 15.44 3.17 0.99
CA ALA A 135 16.41 2.14 1.42
C ALA A 135 17.85 2.67 1.59
N SER A 136 18.15 3.85 1.03
CA SER A 136 19.45 4.51 1.13
C SER A 136 19.74 4.95 2.57
N ARG A 137 20.80 4.41 3.17
CA ARG A 137 21.26 4.87 4.50
C ARG A 137 21.80 6.29 4.41
N GLY A 138 21.43 7.14 5.38
CA GLY A 138 21.93 8.52 5.46
C GLY A 138 21.41 9.45 4.36
N GLN A 139 20.41 9.03 3.57
CA GLN A 139 19.73 9.85 2.57
C GLN A 139 18.22 9.76 2.74
N ARG A 140 17.53 10.83 2.40
CA ARG A 140 16.07 10.91 2.39
C ARG A 140 15.60 11.23 0.99
N LEU A 141 14.66 10.45 0.50
CA LEU A 141 14.01 10.69 -0.78
C LEU A 141 12.88 11.70 -0.60
N PHE A 142 12.85 12.72 -1.45
CA PHE A 142 11.81 13.73 -1.48
C PHE A 142 11.10 13.71 -2.84
N ALA A 143 9.78 13.73 -2.80
CA ALA A 143 8.94 14.01 -3.96
C ALA A 143 8.54 15.49 -3.92
N GLY A 144 8.84 16.23 -4.99
CA GLY A 144 8.49 17.64 -5.13
C GLY A 144 7.82 17.92 -6.46
N ARG A 145 7.22 19.10 -6.60
CA ARG A 145 6.76 19.62 -7.89
C ARG A 145 7.69 20.71 -8.37
N ARG A 146 8.10 20.66 -9.63
CA ARG A 146 8.89 21.69 -10.31
C ARG A 146 8.47 21.75 -11.78
N ASP A 147 8.25 22.95 -12.30
CA ASP A 147 7.93 23.16 -13.73
C ASP A 147 6.77 22.26 -14.22
N CYS A 148 5.70 22.16 -13.42
CA CYS A 148 4.54 21.28 -13.66
C CYS A 148 4.83 19.77 -13.71
N VAL A 149 6.00 19.33 -13.26
CA VAL A 149 6.39 17.92 -13.17
C VAL A 149 6.64 17.52 -11.71
N LEU A 150 6.06 16.39 -11.28
CA LEU A 150 6.49 15.73 -10.05
C LEU A 150 7.86 15.09 -10.27
N SER A 151 8.80 15.39 -9.38
CA SER A 151 10.19 14.92 -9.47
C SER A 151 10.66 14.34 -8.14
N LEU A 152 11.62 13.42 -8.23
CA LEU A 152 12.30 12.85 -7.08
C LEU A 152 13.68 13.45 -6.92
N ARG A 153 14.08 13.67 -5.68
CA ARG A 153 15.46 14.05 -5.33
C ARG A 153 15.89 13.37 -4.04
N LEU A 154 17.17 13.04 -3.96
CA LEU A 154 17.80 12.54 -2.76
C LEU A 154 18.48 13.71 -2.04
N GLU A 155 18.21 13.84 -0.75
CA GLU A 155 18.90 14.80 0.10
C GLU A 155 19.67 14.02 1.19
N PRO A 156 20.93 14.39 1.50
CA PRO A 156 21.65 13.78 2.60
C PRO A 156 20.95 14.09 3.93
N VAL A 157 20.84 13.08 4.78
CA VAL A 157 20.38 13.24 6.16
C VAL A 157 21.59 13.67 6.98
N GLY A 158 21.90 14.97 6.95
CA GLY A 158 23.02 15.55 7.70
C GLY A 158 22.52 16.63 8.67
N LYS A 159 23.00 16.59 9.92
CA LYS A 159 23.06 17.83 10.72
C LYS A 159 24.17 18.68 10.10
N PRO A 160 23.93 19.94 9.71
CA PRO A 160 25.03 20.82 9.30
C PRO A 160 25.98 20.96 10.48
N ILE A 161 27.28 20.74 10.23
CA ILE A 161 28.37 21.14 11.12
C ILE A 161 28.58 22.63 10.93
#